data_AF-A0A6U3BV92-F1
#
_entry.id   AF-A0A6U3BV92-F1
#
_cell.length_a   1.000
_cell.length_b   1.000
_cell.length_c   1.000
_cell.angle_alpha   90.00
_cell.angle_beta   90.00
_cell.angle_gamma   90.00
#
_symmetry.space_group_name_H-M   'P 1'
#
loop_
_entity.id
_entity.type
_entity.pdbx_description
1 polymer ?
#
loop_
_entity_poly.entity_id
_entity_poly.type
_entity_poly.pdbx_seq_one_letter_code
_entity_poly.pdbx_strand_id
1 'polypeptide(L)'
;MVEFAKRPEVTVTTMGKVHNPSGEGVRAVSSQAQAKAAKVATKTTPDAPNNTLANGDSHETKVKEGTAKRNITRKKTADKESGNYNSAHKKQGGHGKGQWKDVMDPSYTEEIPIDVNDPIYDKAEDSDRYILTSIDAEADKRGYDQTTEKAVYGPMLTLQEFKFQLLEALKEYFDSCDTDEVIRTLEELGCKEYNAEIPKKAISLAMDKGPRERELTSRLLTCLHPTPLSMSDMEAGFISLLDSLEDLITDVPDAHTMVASFLARAVVDEVLPPAFLSEQNNDRPGDAVVEKAVNLLSREHCNARLEKVWGPGDGRPVAELKVEMDQLLEEYLLSRELDEAARCVKELDCRHFHHELIKRGTKAAMEVDGKKSTDDPAALSNLDAMAALFAFLVRNAIVSEYQVKKGVSRLHQILEDIALDVPTAPKLLESFESMLAVESKVAEGEEVATGGE
;
A
#
# COMPACT_ATOMS: atom_id res chain seq x y z
N MET A 1 -27.75 45.13 -1.48
CA MET A 1 -28.28 44.06 -0.62
C MET A 1 -29.02 43.10 -1.52
N VAL A 2 -28.38 41.99 -1.87
CA VAL A 2 -29.01 40.93 -2.67
C VAL A 2 -29.32 39.80 -1.69
N GLU A 3 -30.59 39.46 -1.62
CA GLU A 3 -31.15 38.47 -0.69
C GLU A 3 -30.74 37.07 -1.17
N PHE A 4 -29.82 36.42 -0.45
CA PHE A 4 -29.46 35.03 -0.70
C PHE A 4 -30.57 34.13 -0.17
N ALA A 5 -31.29 33.47 -1.08
CA ALA A 5 -32.24 32.42 -0.73
C ALA A 5 -31.50 31.27 -0.03
N LYS A 6 -31.91 30.96 1.21
CA LYS A 6 -31.48 29.75 1.94
C LYS A 6 -31.78 28.52 1.08
N ARG A 7 -30.76 27.71 0.77
CA ARG A 7 -30.93 26.37 0.19
C ARG A 7 -31.63 25.44 1.19
N PRO A 8 -32.42 24.46 0.72
CA PRO A 8 -33.12 23.53 1.58
C PRO A 8 -32.14 22.61 2.33
N GLU A 9 -32.42 22.37 3.62
CA GLU A 9 -31.70 21.46 4.49
C GLU A 9 -31.74 20.03 3.94
N VAL A 10 -30.56 19.44 3.72
CA VAL A 10 -30.42 18.02 3.37
C VAL A 10 -30.70 17.21 4.63
N THR A 11 -31.92 16.70 4.74
CA THR A 11 -32.30 15.74 5.79
C THR A 11 -32.24 14.31 5.26
N VAL A 12 -31.98 13.35 6.16
CA VAL A 12 -31.81 11.89 5.96
C VAL A 12 -32.92 11.24 5.13
N THR A 13 -34.04 11.94 4.91
CA THR A 13 -35.16 11.52 4.05
C THR A 13 -34.86 11.59 2.55
N THR A 14 -33.80 12.29 2.12
CA THR A 14 -33.36 12.33 0.70
C THR A 14 -32.44 11.17 0.32
N MET A 15 -31.90 10.43 1.30
CA MET A 15 -31.26 9.15 1.04
C MET A 15 -32.36 8.11 0.81
N GLY A 16 -32.55 7.76 -0.47
CA GLY A 16 -33.49 6.74 -0.89
C GLY A 16 -33.32 5.47 -0.06
N LYS A 17 -34.45 4.97 0.46
CA LYS A 17 -34.52 3.65 1.09
C LYS A 17 -33.85 2.63 0.17
N VAL A 18 -32.71 2.11 0.62
CA VAL A 18 -32.00 1.00 -0.03
C VAL A 18 -32.97 -0.18 -0.08
N HIS A 19 -33.57 -0.39 -1.24
CA HIS A 19 -34.47 -1.51 -1.48
C HIS A 19 -33.60 -2.77 -1.60
N ASN A 20 -33.65 -3.63 -0.59
CA ASN A 20 -33.05 -4.97 -0.60
C ASN A 20 -34.10 -5.95 -1.14
N PRO A 21 -34.01 -6.42 -2.40
CA PRO A 21 -35.02 -7.30 -2.98
C PRO A 21 -34.71 -8.80 -2.79
N SER A 22 -33.66 -9.20 -2.05
CA SER A 22 -33.32 -10.62 -1.89
C SER A 22 -33.26 -11.15 -0.45
N GLY A 23 -33.26 -10.31 0.60
CA GLY A 23 -33.44 -10.77 1.99
C GLY A 23 -32.39 -11.76 2.53
N GLU A 24 -31.41 -12.17 1.73
CA GLU A 24 -30.27 -12.98 2.14
C GLU A 24 -29.08 -12.05 2.36
N GLY A 25 -28.74 -11.85 3.64
CA GLY A 25 -27.52 -11.15 4.01
C GLY A 25 -26.30 -11.88 3.47
N VAL A 26 -25.43 -11.16 2.76
CA VAL A 26 -24.11 -11.65 2.34
C VAL A 26 -23.35 -12.04 3.61
N ARG A 27 -23.01 -13.33 3.76
CA ARG A 27 -22.22 -13.82 4.90
C ARG A 27 -20.84 -13.17 4.86
N ALA A 28 -20.50 -12.46 5.93
CA ALA A 28 -19.16 -11.90 6.13
C ALA A 28 -18.10 -13.01 6.14
N VAL A 29 -17.10 -12.85 5.26
CA VAL A 29 -15.92 -13.72 5.13
C VAL A 29 -15.04 -13.68 6.40
N SER A 30 -15.32 -12.78 7.35
CA SER A 30 -14.59 -12.62 8.61
C SER A 30 -14.78 -13.76 9.63
N SER A 31 -15.88 -14.50 9.57
CA SER A 31 -16.20 -15.52 10.58
C SER A 31 -15.27 -16.75 10.57
N GLN A 32 -14.70 -17.11 9.41
CA GLN A 32 -13.77 -18.24 9.31
C GLN A 32 -12.34 -17.90 9.76
N ALA A 33 -11.96 -16.63 9.71
CA ALA A 33 -10.66 -16.15 10.21
C ALA A 33 -10.66 -16.10 11.76
N GLN A 34 -11.77 -15.64 12.35
CA GLN A 34 -11.93 -15.55 13.82
C GLN A 34 -11.93 -16.93 14.51
N ALA A 35 -12.48 -17.96 13.85
CA ALA A 35 -12.52 -19.32 14.39
C ALA A 35 -11.14 -20.03 14.41
N LYS A 36 -10.20 -19.62 13.55
CA LYS A 36 -8.83 -20.16 13.54
C LYS A 36 -7.95 -19.54 14.63
N ALA A 37 -8.12 -18.25 14.91
CA ALA A 37 -7.37 -17.56 15.98
C ALA A 37 -7.72 -18.09 17.39
N ALA A 38 -8.99 -18.37 17.66
CA ALA A 38 -9.44 -18.88 18.96
C ALA A 38 -8.97 -20.31 19.29
N LYS A 39 -8.68 -21.14 18.27
CA LYS A 39 -8.19 -22.52 18.45
C LYS A 39 -6.67 -22.62 18.72
N VAL A 40 -5.92 -21.57 18.43
CA VAL A 40 -4.46 -21.53 18.65
C VAL A 40 -4.13 -21.05 20.08
N ALA A 41 -5.02 -20.29 20.72
CA ALA A 41 -4.80 -19.71 22.05
C ALA A 41 -5.04 -20.67 23.25
N THR A 42 -5.55 -21.90 23.04
CA THR A 42 -5.98 -22.80 24.13
C THR A 42 -5.07 -24.01 24.39
N LYS A 43 -3.82 -24.03 23.87
CA LYS A 43 -2.87 -25.12 24.17
C LYS A 43 -1.47 -24.62 24.50
N THR A 44 -1.29 -24.14 25.73
CA THR A 44 0.04 -24.10 26.38
C THR A 44 -0.12 -24.17 27.90
N THR A 45 0.06 -25.36 28.46
CA THR A 45 0.69 -25.60 29.79
C THR A 45 1.31 -27.01 29.77
N PRO A 46 2.40 -27.25 30.52
CA PRO A 46 3.31 -28.37 30.27
C PRO A 46 3.09 -29.54 31.26
N ASP A 47 3.17 -30.77 30.77
CA ASP A 47 3.53 -31.94 31.58
C ASP A 47 4.14 -33.03 30.69
N ALA A 48 5.18 -33.69 31.20
CA ALA A 48 5.92 -34.81 30.59
C ALA A 48 5.91 -36.01 31.56
N PRO A 49 6.48 -37.20 31.26
CA PRO A 49 6.74 -37.88 29.98
C PRO A 49 6.18 -39.34 29.94
N ASN A 50 6.03 -39.96 28.76
CA ASN A 50 6.59 -41.31 28.48
C ASN A 50 6.27 -41.87 27.06
N ASN A 51 7.37 -42.21 26.39
CA ASN A 51 7.68 -43.46 25.68
C ASN A 51 7.06 -43.88 24.32
N THR A 52 8.02 -44.10 23.40
CA THR A 52 8.21 -45.23 22.45
C THR A 52 7.58 -45.27 21.04
N LEU A 53 8.52 -45.38 20.07
CA LEU A 53 8.52 -46.10 18.77
C LEU A 53 7.72 -45.46 17.61
N ALA A 54 8.13 -45.48 16.33
CA ALA A 54 9.37 -45.75 15.60
C ALA A 54 9.08 -45.46 14.10
N ASN A 55 10.12 -45.09 13.33
CA ASN A 55 10.25 -45.07 11.86
C ASN A 55 9.42 -44.04 11.05
N GLY A 56 9.96 -43.33 10.06
CA GLY A 56 11.32 -43.30 9.49
C GLY A 56 11.45 -42.23 8.38
N ASP A 57 12.71 -41.91 8.09
CA ASP A 57 13.29 -41.27 6.90
C ASP A 57 12.93 -39.83 6.48
N SER A 58 13.75 -38.88 6.98
CA SER A 58 14.06 -37.58 6.36
C SER A 58 15.39 -37.63 5.61
N HIS A 59 15.39 -37.21 4.34
CA HIS A 59 16.58 -36.99 3.52
C HIS A 59 17.50 -35.90 4.09
N GLU A 60 18.72 -36.27 4.46
CA GLU A 60 19.84 -35.38 4.81
C GLU A 60 20.43 -34.70 3.55
N THR A 61 20.51 -33.37 3.57
CA THR A 61 21.37 -32.60 2.65
C THR A 61 22.76 -32.42 3.28
N LYS A 62 23.73 -33.16 2.76
CA LYS A 62 25.16 -32.99 3.07
C LYS A 62 25.71 -31.73 2.40
N VAL A 63 26.21 -30.78 3.18
CA VAL A 63 27.05 -29.67 2.68
C VAL A 63 28.51 -29.99 3.01
N LYS A 64 29.36 -30.04 1.98
CA LYS A 64 30.82 -30.22 2.09
C LYS A 64 31.46 -28.97 2.70
N GLU A 65 32.28 -29.20 3.72
CA GLU A 65 33.11 -28.19 4.39
C GLU A 65 34.21 -27.65 3.47
N GLY A 66 34.38 -26.33 3.47
CA GLY A 66 35.48 -25.68 2.80
C GLY A 66 35.27 -24.18 2.68
N THR A 67 35.64 -23.46 3.75
CA THR A 67 36.19 -22.08 3.79
C THR A 67 35.43 -21.11 4.72
N ALA A 68 36.10 -20.82 5.83
CA ALA A 68 36.02 -19.65 6.71
C ALA A 68 34.67 -19.28 7.39
N LYS A 69 34.41 -19.88 8.56
CA LYS A 69 33.63 -19.22 9.63
C LYS A 69 34.53 -18.97 10.83
N ARG A 70 34.48 -17.74 11.33
CA ARG A 70 35.22 -17.23 12.50
C ARG A 70 34.84 -18.06 13.74
N ASN A 71 35.82 -18.77 14.28
CA ASN A 71 35.72 -19.60 15.48
C ASN A 71 35.70 -18.70 16.72
N ILE A 72 34.52 -18.43 17.28
CA ILE A 72 34.40 -18.00 18.68
C ILE A 72 34.26 -19.25 19.51
N THR A 73 35.39 -19.87 19.83
CA THR A 73 35.45 -20.99 20.78
C THR A 73 35.24 -20.42 22.18
N ARG A 74 34.09 -20.67 22.82
CA ARG A 74 33.95 -20.45 24.27
C ARG A 74 34.97 -21.34 24.96
N LYS A 75 35.99 -20.71 25.54
CA LYS A 75 37.03 -21.38 26.31
C LYS A 75 36.37 -21.99 27.55
N LYS A 76 36.19 -23.31 27.58
CA LYS A 76 35.85 -24.06 28.80
C LYS A 76 36.97 -23.78 29.82
N THR A 77 36.63 -23.17 30.94
CA THR A 77 37.52 -23.11 32.10
C THR A 77 37.62 -24.51 32.69
N ALA A 78 38.85 -25.01 32.84
CA ALA A 78 39.12 -26.33 33.39
C ALA A 78 38.66 -26.44 34.85
N ASP A 79 38.27 -27.65 35.26
CA ASP A 79 37.79 -27.97 36.61
C ASP A 79 38.86 -27.68 37.68
N LYS A 80 38.37 -27.22 38.84
CA LYS A 80 39.15 -26.71 39.98
C LYS A 80 40.18 -27.69 40.57
N GLU A 81 40.10 -28.98 40.27
CA GLU A 81 40.98 -30.02 40.82
C GLU A 81 42.22 -30.32 39.97
N SER A 82 42.32 -29.77 38.75
CA SER A 82 43.38 -30.14 37.81
C SER A 82 44.75 -29.49 38.06
N GLY A 83 44.89 -28.64 39.09
CA GLY A 83 46.19 -28.09 39.55
C GLY A 83 46.96 -27.22 38.54
N ASN A 84 46.46 -27.02 37.33
CA ASN A 84 47.20 -26.39 36.22
C ASN A 84 46.86 -24.91 36.00
N TYR A 85 46.44 -24.20 37.04
CA TYR A 85 46.19 -22.76 36.97
C TYR A 85 47.40 -21.96 37.48
N ASN A 86 48.26 -21.50 36.57
CA ASN A 86 49.40 -20.65 36.90
C ASN A 86 49.03 -19.16 36.75
N SER A 87 48.93 -18.44 37.88
CA SER A 87 48.50 -17.03 37.95
C SER A 87 49.64 -16.01 37.78
N ALA A 88 50.87 -16.46 37.50
CA ALA A 88 52.07 -15.62 37.54
C ALA A 88 52.17 -14.52 36.44
N HIS A 89 51.31 -14.53 35.42
CA HIS A 89 51.35 -13.56 34.32
C HIS A 89 50.08 -12.70 34.17
N LYS A 90 49.20 -12.69 35.17
CA LYS A 90 48.10 -11.72 35.16
C LYS A 90 48.64 -10.35 35.58
N LYS A 91 48.80 -9.46 34.59
CA LYS A 91 49.01 -8.02 34.78
C LYS A 91 47.99 -7.52 35.80
N GLN A 92 48.52 -6.98 36.89
CA GLN A 92 47.83 -6.31 37.99
C GLN A 92 46.79 -5.33 37.44
N GLY A 93 45.51 -5.61 37.70
CA GLY A 93 44.38 -4.76 37.35
C GLY A 93 43.27 -4.96 38.37
N GLY A 94 43.36 -4.21 39.47
CA GLY A 94 42.27 -3.82 40.39
C GLY A 94 41.21 -4.86 40.74
N HIS A 95 41.53 -5.77 41.67
CA HIS A 95 40.50 -6.34 42.54
C HIS A 95 40.16 -5.31 43.63
N GLY A 96 38.96 -4.75 43.61
CA GLY A 96 38.52 -3.83 44.66
C GLY A 96 37.09 -3.32 44.49
N LYS A 97 36.14 -4.07 45.09
CA LYS A 97 34.81 -3.63 45.56
C LYS A 97 33.78 -3.16 44.51
N GLY A 98 32.84 -4.06 44.20
CA GLY A 98 31.60 -3.72 43.49
C GLY A 98 30.81 -4.99 43.12
N GLN A 99 30.09 -5.56 44.09
CA GLN A 99 28.98 -6.46 43.76
C GLN A 99 27.73 -5.59 43.65
N TRP A 100 27.04 -5.67 42.52
CA TRP A 100 25.68 -5.15 42.39
C TRP A 100 24.80 -6.00 43.31
N LYS A 101 24.34 -5.44 44.42
CA LYS A 101 23.31 -6.05 45.28
C LYS A 101 21.93 -5.66 44.77
N ASP A 102 20.92 -6.36 45.30
CA ASP A 102 19.50 -6.25 44.96
C ASP A 102 18.99 -4.81 44.89
N VAL A 103 17.91 -4.64 44.11
CA VAL A 103 17.21 -3.38 43.83
C VAL A 103 17.04 -2.56 45.10
N MET A 104 17.56 -1.33 45.09
CA MET A 104 17.48 -0.38 46.19
C MET A 104 16.04 -0.14 46.64
N ASP A 105 15.84 -0.10 47.95
CA ASP A 105 14.61 0.36 48.60
C ASP A 105 14.40 1.86 48.28
N PRO A 106 13.27 2.27 47.69
CA PRO A 106 12.99 3.67 47.36
C PRO A 106 12.96 4.61 48.58
N SER A 107 12.94 4.07 49.80
CA SER A 107 12.98 4.84 51.06
C SER A 107 14.40 5.12 51.58
N TYR A 108 15.44 4.64 50.89
CA TYR A 108 16.83 4.82 51.32
C TYR A 108 17.38 6.19 50.95
N THR A 109 17.25 7.17 51.85
CA THR A 109 18.02 8.42 51.81
C THR A 109 19.25 8.27 52.70
N GLU A 110 20.41 8.00 52.11
CA GLU A 110 21.69 8.14 52.80
C GLU A 110 21.96 9.64 52.96
N GLU A 111 21.66 10.20 54.13
CA GLU A 111 22.18 11.50 54.53
C GLU A 111 23.68 11.33 54.82
N ILE A 112 24.52 11.46 53.79
CA ILE A 112 25.97 11.52 53.97
C ILE A 112 26.28 12.87 54.63
N PRO A 113 26.77 12.92 55.89
CA PRO A 113 27.08 14.18 56.53
C PRO A 113 28.24 14.85 55.78
N ILE A 114 28.00 16.05 55.26
CA ILE A 114 29.00 16.79 54.48
C ILE A 114 30.06 17.36 55.45
N ASP A 115 31.33 17.04 55.20
CA ASP A 115 32.45 17.55 55.99
C ASP A 115 32.76 19.00 55.59
N VAL A 116 32.36 19.93 56.45
CA VAL A 116 32.54 21.38 56.28
C VAL A 116 34.02 21.79 56.21
N ASN A 117 34.95 20.90 56.60
CA ASN A 117 36.38 21.16 56.52
C ASN A 117 37.05 20.56 55.27
N ASP A 118 36.28 19.99 54.32
CA ASP A 118 36.85 19.50 53.07
C ASP A 118 37.38 20.70 52.25
N PRO A 119 38.64 20.67 51.76
CA PRO A 119 39.19 21.71 50.89
C PRO A 119 38.38 22.01 49.61
N ILE A 120 37.47 21.12 49.21
CA ILE A 120 36.53 21.35 48.10
C ILE A 120 35.11 21.74 48.54
N TYR A 121 34.86 21.93 49.84
CA TYR A 121 33.57 22.36 50.36
C TYR A 121 33.34 23.86 50.09
N ASP A 122 32.36 24.18 49.23
CA ASP A 122 31.87 25.55 49.03
C ASP A 122 30.50 25.72 49.70
N LYS A 123 30.45 26.64 50.68
CA LYS A 123 29.26 26.93 51.48
C LYS A 123 28.12 27.58 50.65
N ALA A 124 28.44 28.15 49.48
CA ALA A 124 27.47 28.77 48.60
C ALA A 124 26.75 27.76 47.69
N GLU A 125 27.38 26.64 47.33
CA GLU A 125 26.79 25.63 46.45
C GLU A 125 25.81 24.68 47.18
N ASP A 126 25.89 24.60 48.51
CA ASP A 126 25.14 23.62 49.32
C ASP A 126 23.85 24.18 49.95
N SER A 127 23.60 25.49 49.81
CA SER A 127 22.32 26.09 50.26
C SER A 127 21.17 25.82 49.27
N ASP A 128 21.51 25.49 48.02
CA ASP A 128 20.56 25.08 46.99
C ASP A 128 20.72 23.59 46.74
N ARG A 129 19.75 22.82 47.26
CA ARG A 129 19.61 21.39 46.98
C ARG A 129 19.52 21.23 45.45
N TYR A 130 20.62 20.85 44.80
CA TYR A 130 20.71 20.68 43.34
C TYR A 130 19.70 19.63 42.86
N ILE A 131 18.49 20.06 42.53
CA ILE A 131 17.63 19.34 41.59
C ILE A 131 18.18 19.70 40.23
N LEU A 132 18.84 18.75 39.58
CA LEU A 132 19.37 18.89 38.23
C LEU A 132 18.20 19.02 37.25
N THR A 133 17.62 20.22 37.18
CA THR A 133 16.52 20.56 36.27
C THR A 133 17.13 21.22 35.05
N SER A 134 17.74 20.42 34.18
CA SER A 134 18.07 20.86 32.84
C SER A 134 16.85 20.62 31.94
N ILE A 135 15.87 21.52 32.00
CA ILE A 135 14.86 21.81 30.97
C ILE A 135 14.24 23.16 31.35
N ASP A 136 14.14 24.05 30.37
CA ASP A 136 13.63 25.41 30.47
C ASP A 136 12.30 25.51 31.24
N ALA A 137 12.17 26.56 32.04
CA ALA A 137 11.06 26.80 32.97
C ALA A 137 9.68 27.04 32.33
N GLU A 138 9.53 26.83 31.01
CA GLU A 138 8.23 26.85 30.32
C GLU A 138 7.83 25.49 29.70
N ALA A 139 8.68 24.45 29.80
CA ALA A 139 8.27 23.12 29.39
C ALA A 139 7.39 22.49 30.48
N ASP A 140 6.10 22.38 30.15
CA ASP A 140 5.06 21.58 30.76
C ASP A 140 5.49 20.57 31.83
N LYS A 141 4.80 20.64 32.98
CA LYS A 141 4.82 19.65 34.08
C LYS A 141 4.18 18.31 33.67
N ARG A 142 4.57 17.74 32.54
CA ARG A 142 4.01 16.51 31.96
C ARG A 142 5.01 15.39 32.09
N GLY A 143 5.08 14.78 33.28
CA GLY A 143 5.94 13.63 33.53
C GLY A 143 5.40 12.64 34.54
N TYR A 144 4.35 12.99 35.30
CA TYR A 144 3.81 12.16 36.36
C TYR A 144 2.31 12.39 36.49
N ASP A 145 1.53 11.33 36.30
CA ASP A 145 0.10 11.36 36.55
C ASP A 145 -0.17 11.04 38.02
N GLN A 146 -0.61 12.06 38.77
CA GLN A 146 -0.91 11.97 40.21
C GLN A 146 -2.06 11.00 40.52
N THR A 147 -2.90 10.65 39.54
CA THR A 147 -4.01 9.71 39.75
C THR A 147 -3.62 8.25 39.54
N THR A 148 -2.62 7.98 38.69
CA THR A 148 -2.19 6.61 38.36
C THR A 148 -0.81 6.26 38.95
N GLU A 149 -0.15 7.21 39.62
CA GLU A 149 1.18 7.08 40.22
C GLU A 149 2.26 6.58 39.24
N LYS A 150 2.08 6.89 37.94
CA LYS A 150 2.99 6.46 36.88
C LYS A 150 3.66 7.64 36.21
N ALA A 151 4.92 7.44 35.83
CA ALA A 151 5.62 8.36 34.95
C ALA A 151 4.92 8.37 33.58
N VAL A 152 4.46 9.55 33.17
CA VAL A 152 3.91 9.78 31.83
C VAL A 152 5.09 10.17 30.95
N TYR A 153 5.60 9.20 30.19
CA TYR A 153 6.56 9.50 29.14
C TYR A 153 5.78 10.10 27.96
N GLY A 154 6.27 11.22 27.43
CA GLY A 154 5.78 11.75 26.15
C GLY A 154 6.04 10.75 25.01
N PRO A 155 5.56 11.06 23.78
CA PRO A 155 5.78 10.19 22.63
C PRO A 155 7.28 9.88 22.47
N MET A 156 7.60 8.61 22.18
CA MET A 156 9.00 8.14 22.11
C MET A 156 9.82 8.85 21.02
N LEU A 157 9.15 9.50 20.08
CA LEU A 157 9.71 10.26 18.96
C LEU A 157 9.06 11.63 18.90
N THR A 158 9.75 12.60 18.32
CA THR A 158 9.12 13.86 17.91
C THR A 158 8.17 13.65 16.74
N LEU A 159 7.23 14.58 16.53
CA LEU A 159 6.31 14.54 15.38
C LEU A 159 7.04 14.44 14.03
N GLN A 160 8.18 15.12 13.89
CA GLN A 160 8.96 15.10 12.65
C GLN A 160 9.61 13.75 12.40
N GLU A 161 10.19 13.14 13.44
CA GLU A 161 10.78 11.81 13.36
C GLU A 161 9.72 10.74 13.09
N PHE A 162 8.55 10.83 13.74
CA PHE A 162 7.41 9.96 13.45
C PHE A 162 6.97 10.08 11.99
N LYS A 163 6.80 11.30 11.47
CA LYS A 163 6.42 11.54 10.07
C LYS A 163 7.46 11.00 9.08
N PHE A 164 8.73 11.02 9.45
CA PHE A 164 9.81 10.44 8.64
C PHE A 164 9.73 8.91 8.61
N GLN A 165 9.61 8.26 9.77
CA GLN A 165 9.50 6.80 9.84
C GLN A 165 8.24 6.29 9.16
N LEU A 166 7.11 6.98 9.36
CA LEU A 166 5.85 6.69 8.68
C LEU A 166 5.99 6.79 7.15
N LEU A 167 6.70 7.79 6.65
CA LEU A 167 6.94 7.95 5.22
C LEU A 167 7.70 6.75 4.65
N GLU A 168 8.74 6.28 5.33
CA GLU A 168 9.52 5.12 4.88
C GLU A 168 8.68 3.84 4.91
N ALA A 169 7.90 3.61 5.99
CA ALA A 169 6.98 2.48 6.09
C ALA A 169 5.92 2.48 4.96
N LEU A 170 5.36 3.64 4.62
CA LEU A 170 4.38 3.75 3.53
C LEU A 170 5.01 3.51 2.15
N LYS A 171 6.26 3.93 1.93
CA LYS A 171 6.98 3.63 0.68
C LYS A 171 7.24 2.12 0.56
N GLU A 172 7.72 1.50 1.62
CA GLU A 172 7.92 0.04 1.66
C GLU A 172 6.61 -0.70 1.42
N TYR A 173 5.51 -0.22 1.98
CA TYR A 173 4.18 -0.78 1.74
C TYR A 173 3.78 -0.73 0.26
N PHE A 174 4.06 0.37 -0.45
CA PHE A 174 3.73 0.44 -1.88
C PHE A 174 4.51 -0.55 -2.74
N ASP A 175 5.71 -0.96 -2.30
CA ASP A 175 6.52 -1.95 -3.00
C ASP A 175 6.17 -3.39 -2.58
N SER A 176 5.94 -3.62 -1.29
CA SER A 176 5.70 -4.95 -0.69
C SER A 176 4.23 -5.40 -0.69
N CYS A 177 3.30 -4.46 -0.68
CA CYS A 177 1.87 -4.64 -0.41
C CYS A 177 1.56 -5.30 0.96
N ASP A 178 2.50 -5.29 1.91
CA ASP A 178 2.34 -5.95 3.20
C ASP A 178 1.75 -4.98 4.24
N THR A 179 0.45 -5.11 4.51
CA THR A 179 -0.24 -4.30 5.54
C THR A 179 0.16 -4.68 6.96
N ASP A 180 0.51 -5.95 7.20
CA ASP A 180 0.85 -6.42 8.55
C ASP A 180 2.18 -5.81 9.01
N GLU A 181 3.12 -5.60 8.08
CA GLU A 181 4.38 -4.94 8.38
C GLU A 181 4.21 -3.45 8.75
N VAL A 182 3.29 -2.74 8.07
CA VAL A 182 2.93 -1.37 8.46
C VAL A 182 2.34 -1.34 9.87
N ILE A 183 1.43 -2.27 10.18
CA ILE A 183 0.83 -2.36 11.53
C ILE A 183 1.90 -2.60 12.59
N ARG A 184 2.81 -3.56 12.38
CA ARG A 184 3.93 -3.83 13.30
C ARG A 184 4.81 -2.61 13.49
N THR A 185 5.18 -1.95 12.40
CA THR A 185 6.00 -0.74 12.45
C THR A 185 5.31 0.35 13.30
N LEU A 186 4.02 0.58 13.11
CA LEU A 186 3.26 1.55 13.89
C LEU A 186 3.17 1.18 15.38
N GLU A 187 2.99 -0.10 15.69
CA GLU A 187 2.99 -0.61 17.07
C GLU A 187 4.36 -0.46 17.75
N GLU A 188 5.45 -0.72 17.02
CA GLU A 188 6.83 -0.58 17.50
C GLU A 188 7.23 0.88 17.73
N LEU A 189 6.76 1.81 16.91
CA LEU A 189 7.00 3.24 17.10
C LEU A 189 6.36 3.76 18.40
N GLY A 190 5.23 3.18 18.83
CA GLY A 190 4.60 3.48 20.12
C GLY A 190 4.06 4.92 20.26
N CYS A 191 3.94 5.69 19.18
CA CYS A 191 3.51 7.09 19.17
C CYS A 191 2.00 7.26 18.88
N LYS A 192 1.14 6.75 19.76
CA LYS A 192 -0.32 6.77 19.55
C LYS A 192 -0.90 8.18 19.42
N GLU A 193 -0.26 9.17 20.03
CA GLU A 193 -0.65 10.59 19.98
C GLU A 193 -0.57 11.17 18.57
N TYR A 194 0.18 10.53 17.67
CA TYR A 194 0.35 10.95 16.28
C TYR A 194 -0.46 10.10 15.29
N ASN A 195 -1.32 9.19 15.75
CA ASN A 195 -2.11 8.31 14.88
C ASN A 195 -2.96 9.09 13.85
N ALA A 196 -3.52 10.23 14.23
CA ALA A 196 -4.31 11.09 13.34
C ALA A 196 -3.50 11.66 12.15
N GLU A 197 -2.16 11.63 12.19
CA GLU A 197 -1.33 12.07 11.06
C GLU A 197 -1.25 11.00 9.95
N ILE A 198 -1.55 9.74 10.27
CA ILE A 198 -1.37 8.61 9.37
C ILE A 198 -2.30 8.72 8.14
N PRO A 199 -3.63 8.95 8.27
CA PRO A 199 -4.50 9.01 7.11
C PRO A 199 -4.11 10.12 6.13
N LYS A 200 -3.85 11.33 6.67
CA LYS A 200 -3.39 12.47 5.86
C LYS A 200 -2.10 12.13 5.13
N LYS A 201 -1.09 11.61 5.83
CA LYS A 201 0.21 11.31 5.22
C LYS A 201 0.13 10.24 4.15
N ALA A 202 -0.64 9.17 4.39
CA ALA A 202 -0.84 8.08 3.42
C ALA A 202 -1.58 8.55 2.17
N ILE A 203 -2.64 9.35 2.34
CA ILE A 203 -3.41 9.89 1.21
C ILE A 203 -2.58 10.89 0.41
N SER A 204 -1.93 11.86 1.06
CA SER A 204 -1.07 12.83 0.36
C SER A 204 0.02 12.13 -0.44
N LEU A 205 0.69 11.11 0.14
CA LEU A 205 1.74 10.37 -0.56
C LEU A 205 1.22 9.58 -1.78
N ALA A 206 0.00 9.04 -1.71
CA ALA A 206 -0.59 8.29 -2.81
C ALA A 206 -1.08 9.18 -3.96
N MET A 207 -1.49 10.42 -3.66
CA MET A 207 -1.94 11.39 -4.66
C MET A 207 -0.83 11.82 -5.63
N ASP A 208 0.42 11.80 -5.17
CA ASP A 208 1.60 12.08 -6.00
C ASP A 208 2.01 10.88 -6.90
N LYS A 209 1.28 9.76 -6.83
CA LYS A 209 1.61 8.49 -7.49
C LYS A 209 0.51 8.00 -8.44
N GLY A 210 0.50 6.70 -8.75
CA GLY A 210 -0.44 6.09 -9.69
C GLY A 210 -1.77 5.68 -9.05
N PRO A 211 -2.74 5.21 -9.85
CA PRO A 211 -3.96 4.56 -9.37
C PRO A 211 -3.71 3.41 -8.39
N ARG A 212 -2.66 2.62 -8.63
CA ARG A 212 -2.26 1.49 -7.79
C ARG A 212 -1.99 1.93 -6.36
N GLU A 213 -1.18 2.97 -6.15
CA GLU A 213 -0.87 3.44 -4.80
C GLU A 213 -2.09 4.05 -4.11
N ARG A 214 -3.01 4.64 -4.87
CA ARG A 214 -4.28 5.14 -4.33
C ARG A 214 -5.19 4.01 -3.84
N GLU A 215 -5.31 2.92 -4.60
CA GLU A 215 -6.04 1.72 -4.14
C GLU A 215 -5.36 1.05 -2.95
N LEU A 216 -4.03 0.93 -2.95
CA LEU A 216 -3.28 0.42 -1.80
C LEU A 216 -3.53 1.26 -0.55
N THR A 217 -3.55 2.60 -0.66
CA THR A 217 -3.88 3.47 0.46
C THR A 217 -5.32 3.25 0.95
N SER A 218 -6.31 3.16 0.07
CA SER A 218 -7.70 2.84 0.48
C SER A 218 -7.75 1.53 1.28
N ARG A 219 -7.10 0.47 0.78
CA ARG A 219 -7.03 -0.82 1.48
C ARG A 219 -6.28 -0.75 2.80
N LEU A 220 -5.18 0.01 2.86
CA LEU A 220 -4.40 0.20 4.07
C LEU A 220 -5.24 0.85 5.17
N LEU A 221 -5.98 1.91 4.85
CA LEU A 221 -6.85 2.58 5.83
C LEU A 221 -7.91 1.63 6.39
N THR A 222 -8.49 0.78 5.53
CA THR A 222 -9.42 -0.28 5.94
C THR A 222 -8.77 -1.32 6.85
N CYS A 223 -7.49 -1.65 6.62
CA CYS A 223 -6.73 -2.56 7.50
C CYS A 223 -6.32 -1.91 8.83
N LEU A 224 -6.12 -0.59 8.85
CA LEU A 224 -5.71 0.16 10.03
C LEU A 224 -6.87 0.50 10.98
N HIS A 225 -8.11 0.51 10.48
CA HIS A 225 -9.32 0.73 11.28
C HIS A 225 -10.05 -0.60 11.57
N PRO A 226 -10.54 -0.85 12.80
CA PRO A 226 -10.54 0.01 13.99
C PRO A 226 -9.29 -0.16 14.88
N THR A 227 -8.30 -0.93 14.45
CA THR A 227 -7.05 -1.16 15.20
C THR A 227 -5.91 -1.33 14.19
N PRO A 228 -4.79 -0.59 14.33
CA PRO A 228 -4.42 0.26 15.47
C PRO A 228 -5.06 1.66 15.55
N LEU A 229 -5.77 2.12 14.51
CA LEU A 229 -6.35 3.47 14.47
C LEU A 229 -7.83 3.44 14.87
N SER A 230 -8.18 4.31 15.82
CA SER A 230 -9.58 4.50 16.23
C SER A 230 -10.37 5.32 15.20
N MET A 231 -11.70 5.31 15.32
CA MET A 231 -12.58 6.18 14.54
C MET A 231 -12.19 7.66 14.68
N SER A 232 -11.86 8.10 15.90
CA SER A 232 -11.44 9.48 16.17
C SER A 232 -10.12 9.83 15.48
N ASP A 233 -9.19 8.88 15.38
CA ASP A 233 -7.92 9.09 14.66
C ASP A 233 -8.18 9.24 13.15
N MET A 234 -9.07 8.41 12.60
CA MET A 234 -9.47 8.50 11.19
C MET A 234 -10.15 9.83 10.89
N GLU A 235 -11.16 10.22 11.65
CA GLU A 235 -11.87 11.50 11.48
C GLU A 235 -10.91 12.70 11.59
N ALA A 236 -10.06 12.73 12.61
CA ALA A 236 -9.08 13.80 12.78
C ALA A 236 -8.08 13.87 11.62
N GLY A 237 -7.65 12.72 11.09
CA GLY A 237 -6.77 12.65 9.93
C GLY A 237 -7.42 13.17 8.64
N PHE A 238 -8.69 12.83 8.40
CA PHE A 238 -9.44 13.35 7.25
C PHE A 238 -9.79 14.83 7.39
N ILE A 239 -10.07 15.32 8.60
CA ILE A 239 -10.23 16.77 8.85
C ILE A 239 -8.92 17.50 8.53
N SER A 240 -7.78 17.01 9.04
CA SER A 240 -6.46 17.60 8.77
C SER A 240 -6.11 17.57 7.28
N LEU A 241 -6.55 16.54 6.54
CA LEU A 241 -6.39 16.44 5.09
C LEU A 241 -7.21 17.53 4.38
N LEU A 242 -8.49 17.69 4.74
CA LEU A 242 -9.39 18.70 4.18
C LEU A 242 -8.91 20.13 4.47
N ASP A 243 -8.41 20.39 5.68
CA ASP A 243 -7.85 21.68 6.05
C ASP A 243 -6.57 22.01 5.25
N SER A 244 -5.85 21.01 4.74
CA SER A 244 -4.67 21.18 3.87
C SER A 244 -4.96 21.13 2.36
N LEU A 245 -6.23 21.15 1.95
CA LEU A 245 -6.60 20.95 0.55
C LEU A 245 -6.00 22.00 -0.39
N GLU A 246 -5.95 23.27 0.02
CA GLU A 246 -5.39 24.35 -0.82
C GLU A 246 -3.90 24.14 -1.11
N ASP A 247 -3.14 23.69 -0.11
CA ASP A 247 -1.73 23.33 -0.27
C ASP A 247 -1.60 22.12 -1.21
N LEU A 248 -2.44 21.11 -1.03
CA LEU A 248 -2.42 19.90 -1.87
C LEU A 248 -2.75 20.20 -3.33
N ILE A 249 -3.66 21.14 -3.61
CA ILE A 249 -4.00 21.56 -4.98
C ILE A 249 -2.80 22.22 -5.68
N THR A 250 -1.94 22.88 -4.91
CA THR A 250 -0.75 23.55 -5.45
C THR A 250 0.22 22.54 -6.07
N ASP A 251 0.35 21.36 -5.44
CA ASP A 251 1.23 20.29 -5.92
C ASP A 251 0.50 19.32 -6.89
N VAL A 252 -0.78 19.04 -6.62
CA VAL A 252 -1.61 18.09 -7.38
C VAL A 252 -2.89 18.79 -7.86
N PRO A 253 -2.97 19.24 -9.13
CA PRO A 253 -4.13 19.98 -9.64
C PRO A 253 -5.47 19.26 -9.48
N ASP A 254 -5.46 17.92 -9.55
CA ASP A 254 -6.65 17.08 -9.40
C ASP A 254 -6.96 16.67 -7.94
N ALA A 255 -6.27 17.26 -6.96
CA ALA A 255 -6.40 16.92 -5.53
C ALA A 255 -7.85 16.93 -5.05
N HIS A 256 -8.63 17.92 -5.47
CA HIS A 256 -10.05 18.01 -5.14
C HIS A 256 -10.83 16.74 -5.53
N THR A 257 -10.56 16.17 -6.71
CA THR A 257 -11.23 14.96 -7.18
C THR A 257 -10.73 13.74 -6.43
N MET A 258 -9.42 13.64 -6.22
CA MET A 258 -8.82 12.49 -5.55
C MET A 258 -9.25 12.39 -4.08
N VAL A 259 -9.23 13.49 -3.33
CA VAL A 259 -9.66 13.52 -1.92
C VAL A 259 -11.15 13.19 -1.82
N ALA A 260 -11.99 13.66 -2.75
CA ALA A 260 -13.41 13.30 -2.77
C ALA A 260 -13.62 11.79 -2.98
N SER A 261 -12.82 11.18 -3.86
CA SER A 261 -12.82 9.72 -4.06
C SER A 261 -12.35 8.97 -2.81
N PHE A 262 -11.29 9.44 -2.13
CA PHE A 262 -10.84 8.86 -0.87
C PHE A 262 -11.91 8.96 0.23
N LEU A 263 -12.59 10.10 0.37
CA LEU A 263 -13.69 10.26 1.32
C LEU A 263 -14.84 9.30 1.02
N ALA A 264 -15.31 9.27 -0.23
CA ALA A 264 -16.40 8.37 -0.62
C ALA A 264 -16.02 6.89 -0.41
N ARG A 265 -14.78 6.52 -0.73
CA ARG A 265 -14.26 5.17 -0.51
C ARG A 265 -14.14 4.83 0.98
N ALA A 266 -13.66 5.76 1.81
CA ALA A 266 -13.57 5.57 3.26
C ALA A 266 -14.95 5.37 3.91
N VAL A 267 -16.01 6.01 3.38
CA VAL A 267 -17.38 5.74 3.84
C VAL A 267 -17.87 4.35 3.42
N VAL A 268 -17.61 3.93 2.17
CA VAL A 268 -18.00 2.59 1.69
C VAL A 268 -17.25 1.48 2.42
N ASP A 269 -15.97 1.69 2.73
CA ASP A 269 -15.11 0.74 3.42
C ASP A 269 -15.29 0.78 4.96
N GLU A 270 -16.27 1.54 5.46
CA GLU A 270 -16.59 1.69 6.89
C GLU A 270 -15.41 2.22 7.75
N VAL A 271 -14.49 2.97 7.12
CA VAL A 271 -13.39 3.70 7.76
C VAL A 271 -13.85 5.06 8.29
N LEU A 272 -14.92 5.62 7.71
CA LEU A 272 -15.59 6.83 8.20
C LEU A 272 -17.12 6.62 8.25
N PRO A 273 -17.82 7.17 9.25
CA PRO A 273 -19.27 7.12 9.28
C PRO A 273 -19.85 8.09 8.23
N PRO A 274 -21.00 7.79 7.61
CA PRO A 274 -21.67 8.73 6.70
C PRO A 274 -21.98 10.09 7.35
N ALA A 275 -22.21 10.12 8.68
CA ALA A 275 -22.45 11.33 9.45
C ALA A 275 -21.29 12.34 9.39
N PHE A 276 -20.05 11.85 9.22
CA PHE A 276 -18.86 12.67 9.07
C PHE A 276 -19.02 13.72 7.95
N LEU A 277 -19.66 13.34 6.84
CA LEU A 277 -19.89 14.22 5.70
C LEU A 277 -20.94 15.30 5.99
N SER A 278 -21.97 14.98 6.79
CA SER A 278 -23.02 15.95 7.16
C SER A 278 -22.60 16.93 8.25
N GLU A 279 -21.57 16.60 9.02
CA GLU A 279 -21.05 17.43 10.12
C GLU A 279 -20.04 18.48 9.67
N GLN A 280 -19.61 18.46 8.40
CA GLN A 280 -18.73 19.49 7.85
C GLN A 280 -19.50 20.79 7.58
N ASN A 281 -18.98 21.91 8.08
CA ASN A 281 -19.74 23.14 8.31
C ASN A 281 -19.93 24.09 7.11
N ASN A 282 -19.69 23.68 5.86
CA ASN A 282 -19.94 24.52 4.66
C ASN A 282 -19.22 25.90 4.61
N ASP A 283 -18.23 26.12 5.47
CA ASP A 283 -17.42 27.34 5.55
C ASP A 283 -15.91 27.09 5.32
N ARG A 284 -15.50 25.88 4.91
CA ARG A 284 -14.10 25.48 4.71
C ARG A 284 -13.79 25.21 3.23
N PRO A 285 -12.52 25.36 2.79
CA PRO A 285 -12.10 24.98 1.44
C PRO A 285 -12.48 23.53 1.05
N GLY A 286 -12.61 22.64 2.04
CA GLY A 286 -12.98 21.23 1.87
C GLY A 286 -14.44 20.95 1.48
N ASP A 287 -15.35 21.92 1.51
CA ASP A 287 -16.79 21.61 1.34
C ASP A 287 -17.16 21.18 -0.08
N ALA A 288 -16.49 21.73 -1.09
CA ALA A 288 -16.68 21.30 -2.47
C ALA A 288 -16.24 19.83 -2.67
N VAL A 289 -15.24 19.38 -1.90
CA VAL A 289 -14.80 17.98 -1.88
C VAL A 289 -15.84 17.09 -1.21
N VAL A 290 -16.43 17.54 -0.10
CA VAL A 290 -17.51 16.83 0.60
C VAL A 290 -18.74 16.71 -0.30
N GLU A 291 -19.17 17.78 -0.97
CA GLU A 291 -20.28 17.75 -1.94
C GLU A 291 -20.00 16.72 -3.05
N LYS A 292 -18.76 16.69 -3.58
CA LYS A 292 -18.37 15.71 -4.59
C LYS A 292 -18.40 14.27 -4.05
N ALA A 293 -17.96 14.03 -2.83
CA ALA A 293 -18.02 12.72 -2.19
C ALA A 293 -19.48 12.25 -1.99
N VAL A 294 -20.37 13.15 -1.53
CA VAL A 294 -21.81 12.88 -1.40
C VAL A 294 -22.43 12.56 -2.75
N ASN A 295 -22.05 13.29 -3.81
CA ASN A 295 -22.50 13.01 -5.16
C ASN A 295 -22.05 11.62 -5.65
N LEU A 296 -20.83 11.18 -5.33
CA LEU A 296 -20.36 9.83 -5.66
C LEU A 296 -21.17 8.75 -4.94
N LEU A 297 -21.45 8.95 -3.64
CA LEU A 297 -22.23 8.04 -2.81
C LEU A 297 -23.71 7.97 -3.20
N SER A 298 -24.25 9.04 -3.79
CA SER A 298 -25.66 9.12 -4.20
C SER A 298 -25.95 8.42 -5.55
N ARG A 299 -24.93 7.92 -6.25
CA ARG A 299 -25.11 7.23 -7.54
C ARG A 299 -25.66 5.82 -7.34
N GLU A 300 -26.38 5.33 -8.35
CA GLU A 300 -26.76 3.91 -8.40
C GLU A 300 -25.51 3.01 -8.37
N HIS A 301 -25.63 1.91 -7.63
CA HIS A 301 -24.56 0.93 -7.42
C HIS A 301 -23.24 1.55 -6.89
N CYS A 302 -23.32 2.62 -6.09
CA CYS A 302 -22.14 3.35 -5.60
C CYS A 302 -21.08 2.45 -4.97
N ASN A 303 -21.45 1.45 -4.16
CA ASN A 303 -20.48 0.53 -3.52
C ASN A 303 -19.57 -0.16 -4.55
N ALA A 304 -20.15 -0.83 -5.55
CA ALA A 304 -19.37 -1.54 -6.58
C ALA A 304 -18.55 -0.59 -7.46
N ARG A 305 -19.03 0.64 -7.65
CA ARG A 305 -18.31 1.68 -8.42
C ARG A 305 -17.15 2.26 -7.64
N LEU A 306 -17.34 2.48 -6.35
CA LEU A 306 -16.32 3.04 -5.46
C LEU A 306 -15.23 2.01 -5.16
N GLU A 307 -15.55 0.71 -5.18
CA GLU A 307 -14.56 -0.37 -5.19
C GLU A 307 -13.54 -0.24 -6.35
N LYS A 308 -13.96 0.36 -7.47
CA LYS A 308 -13.13 0.55 -8.69
C LYS A 308 -12.81 2.01 -8.98
N VAL A 309 -12.90 2.89 -7.97
CA VAL A 309 -12.82 4.35 -8.15
C VAL A 309 -11.49 4.83 -8.74
N TRP A 310 -10.41 4.06 -8.54
CA TRP A 310 -9.07 4.44 -9.01
C TRP A 310 -8.79 4.06 -10.46
N GLY A 311 -9.64 3.23 -11.08
CA GLY A 311 -9.51 2.82 -12.47
C GLY A 311 -8.86 1.43 -12.65
N PRO A 312 -8.59 0.99 -13.88
CA PRO A 312 -8.10 -0.36 -14.17
C PRO A 312 -6.62 -0.61 -13.88
N GLY A 313 -5.81 0.45 -13.75
CA GLY A 313 -4.41 0.40 -13.31
C GLY A 313 -4.21 0.32 -11.80
N ASP A 314 -5.26 0.04 -11.03
CA ASP A 314 -5.25 -0.07 -9.56
C ASP A 314 -4.53 -1.33 -9.03
N GLY A 315 -4.01 -2.19 -9.92
CA GLY A 315 -3.36 -3.44 -9.54
C GLY A 315 -4.32 -4.61 -9.33
N ARG A 316 -5.55 -4.52 -9.86
CA ARG A 316 -6.54 -5.60 -9.87
C ARG A 316 -6.00 -6.93 -10.42
N PRO A 317 -6.63 -8.07 -10.05
CA PRO A 317 -6.21 -9.38 -10.51
C PRO A 317 -6.14 -9.48 -12.03
N VAL A 318 -5.20 -10.28 -12.54
CA VAL A 318 -4.98 -10.47 -13.98
C VAL A 318 -6.24 -10.90 -14.73
N ALA A 319 -7.15 -11.62 -14.08
CA ALA A 319 -8.43 -12.02 -14.66
C ALA A 319 -9.33 -10.81 -14.99
N GLU A 320 -9.39 -9.81 -14.11
CA GLU A 320 -10.16 -8.59 -14.35
C GLU A 320 -9.47 -7.69 -15.36
N LEU A 321 -8.14 -7.55 -15.28
CA LEU A 321 -7.37 -6.78 -16.26
C LEU A 321 -7.62 -7.28 -17.70
N LYS A 322 -7.75 -8.59 -17.87
CA LYS A 322 -8.09 -9.21 -19.17
C LYS A 322 -9.48 -8.79 -19.66
N VAL A 323 -10.45 -8.66 -18.78
CA VAL A 323 -11.81 -8.20 -19.13
C VAL A 323 -11.79 -6.74 -19.54
N GLU A 324 -11.06 -5.89 -18.82
CA GLU A 324 -10.88 -4.47 -19.18
C GLU A 324 -10.18 -4.32 -20.54
N MET A 325 -9.17 -5.17 -20.83
CA MET A 325 -8.54 -5.22 -22.15
C MET A 325 -9.53 -5.62 -23.25
N ASP A 326 -10.37 -6.64 -23.01
CA ASP A 326 -11.36 -7.08 -24.00
C ASP A 326 -12.37 -5.96 -24.29
N GLN A 327 -12.89 -5.31 -23.26
CA GLN A 327 -13.85 -4.19 -23.39
C GLN A 327 -13.25 -3.02 -24.18
N LEU A 328 -12.01 -2.61 -23.86
CA LEU A 328 -11.28 -1.58 -24.59
C LEU A 328 -11.14 -1.93 -26.07
N LEU A 329 -10.72 -3.16 -26.38
CA LEU A 329 -10.48 -3.60 -27.75
C LEU A 329 -11.79 -3.69 -28.55
N GLU A 330 -12.87 -4.18 -27.93
CA GLU A 330 -14.21 -4.21 -28.52
C GLU A 330 -14.73 -2.80 -28.79
N GLU A 331 -14.58 -1.88 -27.84
CA GLU A 331 -14.96 -0.48 -28.00
C GLU A 331 -14.20 0.17 -29.16
N TYR A 332 -12.89 -0.03 -29.25
CA TYR A 332 -12.09 0.46 -30.37
C TYR A 332 -12.52 -0.12 -31.72
N LEU A 333 -12.87 -1.41 -31.78
CA LEU A 333 -13.38 -2.02 -33.01
C LEU A 333 -14.70 -1.40 -33.49
N LEU A 334 -15.49 -0.82 -32.57
CA LEU A 334 -16.74 -0.13 -32.90
C LEU A 334 -16.52 1.36 -33.19
N SER A 335 -15.71 2.07 -32.38
CA SER A 335 -15.53 3.52 -32.46
C SER A 335 -14.47 3.95 -33.48
N ARG A 336 -13.43 3.12 -33.67
CA ARG A 336 -12.21 3.45 -34.44
C ARG A 336 -11.41 4.63 -33.90
N GLU A 337 -11.62 5.01 -32.64
CA GLU A 337 -10.94 6.14 -32.02
C GLU A 337 -9.58 5.72 -31.42
N LEU A 338 -8.50 6.05 -32.13
CA LEU A 338 -7.13 5.71 -31.72
C LEU A 338 -6.69 6.40 -30.43
N ASP A 339 -7.05 7.67 -30.26
CA ASP A 339 -6.66 8.46 -29.09
C ASP A 339 -7.35 7.97 -27.81
N GLU A 340 -8.62 7.56 -27.91
CA GLU A 340 -9.35 6.99 -26.77
C GLU A 340 -8.76 5.65 -26.36
N ALA A 341 -8.57 4.74 -27.32
CA ALA A 341 -7.94 3.45 -27.05
C ALA A 341 -6.55 3.61 -26.43
N ALA A 342 -5.75 4.58 -26.93
CA ALA A 342 -4.45 4.89 -26.37
C ALA A 342 -4.52 5.45 -24.94
N ARG A 343 -5.54 6.25 -24.60
CA ARG A 343 -5.78 6.68 -23.23
C ARG A 343 -6.12 5.49 -22.34
N CYS A 344 -7.07 4.64 -22.73
CA CYS A 344 -7.45 3.47 -21.96
C CYS A 344 -6.25 2.53 -21.73
N VAL A 345 -5.40 2.28 -22.74
CA VAL A 345 -4.20 1.45 -22.57
C VAL A 345 -3.22 2.04 -21.55
N LYS A 346 -3.06 3.38 -21.52
CA LYS A 346 -2.23 4.04 -20.50
C LYS A 346 -2.83 3.88 -19.10
N GLU A 347 -4.15 3.98 -18.98
CA GLU A 347 -4.85 3.85 -17.70
C GLU A 347 -4.79 2.43 -17.11
N LEU A 348 -4.62 1.39 -17.95
CA LEU A 348 -4.37 0.03 -17.48
C LEU A 348 -3.04 -0.12 -16.71
N ASP A 349 -2.08 0.80 -16.93
CA ASP A 349 -0.72 0.82 -16.35
C ASP A 349 -0.01 -0.55 -16.27
N CYS A 350 -0.13 -1.36 -17.32
CA CYS A 350 0.33 -2.75 -17.32
C CYS A 350 1.41 -3.01 -18.39
N ARG A 351 2.43 -2.16 -18.44
CA ARG A 351 3.47 -2.11 -19.50
C ARG A 351 4.10 -3.46 -19.84
N HIS A 352 4.35 -4.30 -18.84
CA HIS A 352 4.95 -5.63 -19.01
C HIS A 352 3.96 -6.70 -19.50
N PHE A 353 2.67 -6.40 -19.50
CA PHE A 353 1.56 -7.27 -19.87
C PHE A 353 0.85 -6.86 -21.17
N HIS A 354 1.30 -5.79 -21.84
CA HIS A 354 0.73 -5.35 -23.13
C HIS A 354 0.73 -6.43 -24.22
N HIS A 355 1.62 -7.43 -24.16
CA HIS A 355 1.57 -8.58 -25.06
C HIS A 355 0.26 -9.39 -24.97
N GLU A 356 -0.48 -9.30 -23.86
CA GLU A 356 -1.82 -9.88 -23.74
C GLU A 356 -2.85 -9.05 -24.51
N LEU A 357 -2.78 -7.71 -24.46
CA LEU A 357 -3.60 -6.80 -25.26
C LEU A 357 -3.44 -7.11 -26.76
N ILE A 358 -2.20 -7.23 -27.23
CA ILE A 358 -1.90 -7.55 -28.65
C ILE A 358 -2.53 -8.88 -29.06
N LYS A 359 -2.27 -9.93 -28.28
CA LYS A 359 -2.79 -11.28 -28.55
C LYS A 359 -4.33 -11.29 -28.58
N ARG A 360 -4.98 -10.60 -27.63
CA ARG A 360 -6.44 -10.54 -27.54
C ARG A 360 -7.06 -9.74 -28.67
N GLY A 361 -6.51 -8.56 -28.97
CA GLY A 361 -7.01 -7.69 -30.03
C GLY A 361 -6.94 -8.34 -31.40
N THR A 362 -5.80 -8.96 -31.74
CA THR A 362 -5.67 -9.71 -33.00
C THR A 362 -6.62 -10.91 -33.05
N LYS A 363 -6.74 -11.69 -31.96
CA LYS A 363 -7.70 -12.82 -31.90
C LYS A 363 -9.13 -12.37 -32.14
N ALA A 364 -9.58 -11.31 -31.45
CA ALA A 364 -10.93 -10.76 -31.61
C ALA A 364 -11.17 -10.28 -33.05
N ALA A 365 -10.21 -9.56 -33.65
CA ALA A 365 -10.33 -9.12 -35.04
C ALA A 365 -10.42 -10.29 -36.03
N MET A 366 -9.59 -11.33 -35.87
CA MET A 366 -9.62 -12.52 -36.72
C MET A 366 -10.95 -13.27 -36.61
N GLU A 367 -11.54 -13.37 -35.42
CA GLU A 367 -12.85 -14.00 -35.24
C GLU A 367 -13.98 -13.24 -35.91
N VAL A 368 -13.94 -11.90 -35.87
CA VAL A 368 -14.97 -11.08 -36.53
C VAL A 368 -14.81 -11.16 -38.05
N ASP A 369 -13.59 -11.06 -38.57
CA ASP A 369 -13.36 -11.07 -40.02
C ASP A 369 -13.47 -12.46 -40.63
N GLY A 370 -13.10 -13.51 -39.91
CA GLY A 370 -13.26 -14.90 -40.35
C GLY A 370 -14.72 -15.36 -40.43
N LYS A 371 -15.63 -14.69 -39.69
CA LYS A 371 -17.08 -14.94 -39.74
C LYS A 371 -17.79 -14.16 -40.84
N LYS A 372 -17.17 -13.10 -41.40
CA LYS A 372 -17.75 -12.33 -42.51
C LYS A 372 -17.63 -13.14 -43.80
N SER A 373 -18.77 -13.55 -44.36
CA SER A 373 -18.87 -14.18 -45.68
C SER A 373 -18.98 -13.17 -46.83
N THR A 374 -18.86 -11.87 -46.57
CA THR A 374 -19.32 -10.83 -47.48
C THR A 374 -18.23 -9.89 -47.97
N ASP A 375 -18.06 -9.96 -49.29
CA ASP A 375 -17.33 -9.13 -50.23
C ASP A 375 -17.75 -7.65 -50.23
N ASP A 376 -17.42 -6.88 -49.18
CA ASP A 376 -17.41 -5.41 -49.29
C ASP A 376 -15.95 -4.90 -49.29
N PRO A 377 -15.33 -4.73 -50.47
CA PRO A 377 -13.91 -4.38 -50.61
C PRO A 377 -13.56 -2.97 -50.12
N ALA A 378 -14.55 -2.17 -49.69
CA ALA A 378 -14.35 -0.80 -49.21
C ALA A 378 -14.33 -0.67 -47.67
N ALA A 379 -14.72 -1.70 -46.92
CA ALA A 379 -14.68 -1.65 -45.46
C ALA A 379 -13.29 -2.06 -44.95
N LEU A 380 -12.62 -1.19 -44.18
CA LEU A 380 -11.38 -1.55 -43.48
C LEU A 380 -11.62 -2.83 -42.67
N SER A 381 -10.76 -3.83 -42.86
CA SER A 381 -10.82 -5.06 -42.07
C SER A 381 -10.59 -4.71 -40.59
N ASN A 382 -11.20 -5.47 -39.68
CA ASN A 382 -10.93 -5.29 -38.25
C ASN A 382 -9.46 -5.54 -37.94
N LEU A 383 -8.80 -6.38 -38.74
CA LEU A 383 -7.38 -6.65 -38.67
C LEU A 383 -6.54 -5.44 -39.08
N ASP A 384 -6.93 -4.71 -40.13
CA ASP A 384 -6.30 -3.45 -40.55
C ASP A 384 -6.41 -2.41 -39.42
N ALA A 385 -7.60 -2.30 -38.81
CA ALA A 385 -7.80 -1.40 -37.68
C ALA A 385 -6.92 -1.78 -36.47
N MET A 386 -6.81 -3.06 -36.12
CA MET A 386 -5.91 -3.50 -35.06
C MET A 386 -4.44 -3.22 -35.39
N ALA A 387 -4.03 -3.39 -36.65
CA ALA A 387 -2.68 -3.07 -37.09
C ALA A 387 -2.41 -1.56 -36.93
N ALA A 388 -3.35 -0.72 -37.35
CA ALA A 388 -3.29 0.73 -37.18
C ALA A 388 -3.22 1.14 -35.70
N LEU A 389 -4.04 0.52 -34.83
CA LEU A 389 -3.98 0.76 -33.38
C LEU A 389 -2.60 0.41 -32.82
N PHE A 390 -2.09 -0.78 -33.07
CA PHE A 390 -0.82 -1.20 -32.49
C PHE A 390 0.36 -0.39 -33.04
N ALA A 391 0.33 -0.03 -34.32
CA ALA A 391 1.30 0.90 -34.90
C ALA A 391 1.24 2.28 -34.23
N PHE A 392 0.03 2.81 -33.97
CA PHE A 392 -0.17 4.06 -33.25
C PHE A 392 0.35 3.98 -31.81
N LEU A 393 0.07 2.89 -31.09
CA LEU A 393 0.55 2.69 -29.72
C LEU A 393 2.08 2.59 -29.64
N VAL A 394 2.73 1.94 -30.62
CA VAL A 394 4.19 1.86 -30.72
C VAL A 394 4.79 3.22 -31.03
N ARG A 395 4.25 3.92 -32.03
CA ARG A 395 4.70 5.27 -32.43
C ARG A 395 4.64 6.28 -31.29
N ASN A 396 3.63 6.17 -30.43
CA ASN A 396 3.47 7.00 -29.24
C ASN A 396 4.21 6.47 -27.99
N ALA A 397 5.07 5.46 -28.13
CA ALA A 397 5.83 4.83 -27.05
C ALA A 397 4.97 4.31 -25.87
N ILE A 398 3.70 3.96 -26.14
CA ILE A 398 2.77 3.38 -25.16
C ILE A 398 3.03 1.88 -25.03
N VAL A 399 3.24 1.21 -26.16
CA VAL A 399 3.56 -0.21 -26.24
C VAL A 399 4.93 -0.37 -26.89
N SER A 400 5.83 -1.13 -26.29
CA SER A 400 7.13 -1.43 -26.93
C SER A 400 6.97 -2.45 -28.06
N GLU A 401 7.78 -2.36 -29.11
CA GLU A 401 7.84 -3.39 -30.16
C GLU A 401 8.03 -4.82 -29.62
N TYR A 402 8.80 -4.97 -28.54
CA TYR A 402 9.00 -6.27 -27.89
C TYR A 402 7.68 -6.88 -27.42
N GLN A 403 6.78 -6.06 -26.85
CA GLN A 403 5.45 -6.52 -26.42
C GLN A 403 4.57 -6.92 -27.60
N VAL A 404 4.68 -6.23 -28.75
CA VAL A 404 4.02 -6.62 -30.01
C VAL A 404 4.55 -7.96 -30.50
N LYS A 405 5.87 -8.10 -30.66
CA LYS A 405 6.53 -9.34 -31.08
C LYS A 405 6.18 -10.52 -30.17
N LYS A 406 6.19 -10.30 -28.84
CA LYS A 406 5.81 -11.32 -27.85
C LYS A 406 4.31 -11.67 -27.94
N GLY A 407 3.44 -10.70 -28.18
CA GLY A 407 2.00 -10.91 -28.36
C GLY A 407 1.69 -11.78 -29.58
N VAL A 408 2.29 -11.44 -30.73
CA VAL A 408 2.17 -12.21 -31.99
C VAL A 408 2.77 -13.61 -31.83
N SER A 409 3.95 -13.74 -31.20
CA SER A 409 4.55 -15.06 -30.92
C SER A 409 3.64 -15.95 -30.05
N ARG A 410 2.94 -15.38 -29.07
CA ARG A 410 1.96 -16.11 -28.26
C ARG A 410 0.70 -16.47 -29.04
N LEU A 411 0.34 -15.70 -30.06
CA LEU A 411 -0.79 -16.00 -30.94
C LEU A 411 -0.48 -17.22 -31.83
N HIS A 412 0.74 -17.31 -32.37
CA HIS A 412 1.22 -18.50 -33.09
C HIS A 412 1.11 -19.79 -32.26
N GLN A 413 1.37 -19.73 -30.95
CA GLN A 413 1.26 -20.89 -30.05
C GLN A 413 -0.17 -21.42 -29.90
N ILE A 414 -1.18 -20.57 -30.12
CA ILE A 414 -2.60 -20.94 -30.03
C ILE A 414 -3.29 -20.94 -31.39
N LEU A 415 -2.53 -20.82 -32.49
CA LEU A 415 -3.10 -20.65 -33.83
C LEU A 415 -3.91 -21.87 -34.28
N GLU A 416 -3.46 -23.07 -33.93
CA GLU A 416 -4.19 -24.31 -34.24
C GLU A 416 -5.55 -24.36 -33.55
N ASP A 417 -5.63 -23.87 -32.30
CA ASP A 417 -6.86 -23.80 -31.53
C ASP A 417 -7.81 -22.75 -32.12
N ILE A 418 -7.30 -21.57 -32.48
CA ILE A 418 -8.08 -20.54 -33.18
C ILE A 418 -8.59 -21.05 -34.54
N ALA A 419 -7.80 -21.86 -35.25
CA ALA A 419 -8.19 -22.40 -36.55
C ALA A 419 -9.37 -23.38 -36.49
N LEU A 420 -9.67 -23.94 -35.30
CA LEU A 420 -10.87 -24.75 -35.08
C LEU A 420 -12.15 -23.93 -35.26
N ASP A 421 -12.15 -22.67 -34.78
CA ASP A 421 -13.28 -21.75 -34.91
C ASP A 421 -13.22 -20.91 -36.19
N VAL A 422 -12.00 -20.58 -36.65
CA VAL A 422 -11.74 -19.71 -37.80
C VAL A 422 -10.76 -20.39 -38.77
N PRO A 423 -11.22 -21.16 -39.76
CA PRO A 423 -10.33 -21.90 -40.67
C PRO A 423 -9.34 -21.02 -41.47
N THR A 424 -9.66 -19.74 -41.66
CA THR A 424 -8.82 -18.76 -42.35
C THR A 424 -7.78 -18.09 -41.44
N ALA A 425 -7.76 -18.39 -40.14
CA ALA A 425 -6.88 -17.74 -39.16
C ALA A 425 -5.39 -17.75 -39.52
N PRO A 426 -4.80 -18.83 -40.07
CA PRO A 426 -3.39 -18.82 -40.48
C PRO A 426 -3.09 -17.76 -41.53
N LYS A 427 -3.96 -17.63 -42.55
CA LYS A 427 -3.80 -16.64 -43.62
C LYS A 427 -4.00 -15.20 -43.11
N LEU A 428 -4.95 -15.02 -42.21
CA LEU A 428 -5.20 -13.73 -41.58
C LEU A 428 -3.99 -13.30 -40.74
N LEU A 429 -3.41 -14.21 -39.96
CA LEU A 429 -2.22 -13.90 -39.16
C LEU A 429 -1.01 -13.52 -40.02
N GLU A 430 -0.75 -14.26 -41.10
CA GLU A 430 0.32 -13.90 -42.07
C GLU A 430 0.10 -12.50 -42.68
N SER A 431 -1.14 -12.20 -43.06
CA SER A 431 -1.52 -10.87 -43.57
C SER A 431 -1.27 -9.80 -42.51
N PHE A 432 -1.69 -10.02 -41.26
CA PHE A 432 -1.48 -9.09 -40.16
C PHE A 432 0.00 -8.80 -39.88
N GLU A 433 0.85 -9.82 -39.89
CA GLU A 433 2.30 -9.64 -39.73
C GLU A 433 2.90 -8.78 -40.86
N SER A 434 2.41 -8.96 -42.09
CA SER A 434 2.83 -8.13 -43.22
C SER A 434 2.42 -6.65 -43.04
N MET A 435 1.20 -6.40 -42.52
CA MET A 435 0.74 -5.02 -42.21
C MET A 435 1.60 -4.38 -41.13
N LEU A 436 1.88 -5.11 -40.03
CA LEU A 436 2.73 -4.62 -38.95
C LEU A 436 4.14 -4.28 -39.45
N ALA A 437 4.69 -5.06 -40.38
CA ALA A 437 5.99 -4.78 -40.98
C ALA A 437 5.98 -3.52 -41.87
N VAL A 438 4.90 -3.28 -42.61
CA VAL A 438 4.74 -2.06 -43.42
C VAL A 438 4.59 -0.83 -42.53
N GLU A 439 3.69 -0.89 -41.54
CA GLU A 439 3.46 0.20 -40.59
C GLU A 439 4.72 0.53 -39.75
N SER A 440 5.53 -0.48 -39.42
CA SER A 440 6.83 -0.28 -38.76
C SER A 440 7.80 0.53 -39.62
N LYS A 441 7.87 0.25 -40.92
CA LYS A 441 8.74 0.99 -41.87
C LYS A 441 8.26 2.42 -42.11
N VAL A 442 6.94 2.61 -42.19
CA VAL A 442 6.33 3.94 -42.29
C VAL A 442 6.62 4.76 -41.04
N ALA A 443 6.65 4.14 -39.85
CA ALA A 443 7.02 4.80 -38.60
C ALA A 443 8.51 5.16 -38.51
N GLU A 444 9.39 4.42 -39.18
CA GLU A 444 10.84 4.69 -39.25
C GLU A 444 11.22 5.76 -40.30
N GLY A 445 10.25 6.28 -41.07
CA GLY A 445 10.48 7.37 -42.03
C GLY A 445 11.11 6.93 -43.35
N GLU A 446 11.09 5.63 -43.69
CA GLU A 446 11.40 5.20 -45.05
C GLU A 446 10.21 5.51 -45.96
N GLU A 447 10.29 6.62 -46.70
CA GLU A 447 9.42 6.85 -47.86
C GLU A 447 9.50 5.61 -48.77
N VAL A 448 8.37 4.90 -48.90
CA VAL A 448 8.20 3.89 -49.95
C VAL A 448 8.30 4.63 -51.27
N ALA A 449 9.49 4.61 -51.86
CA ALA A 449 9.72 5.05 -53.22
C ALA A 449 8.82 4.21 -54.12
N THR A 450 7.69 4.78 -54.53
CA THR A 450 6.88 4.28 -55.62
C THR A 450 7.72 4.42 -56.88
N GLY A 451 8.42 3.33 -57.22
CA GLY A 451 9.10 3.18 -58.49
C GLY A 451 8.06 3.24 -59.61
N GLY A 452 7.95 4.40 -60.24
CA GLY A 452 7.35 4.52 -61.55
C GLY A 452 8.35 4.09 -62.60
N GLU A 453 8.00 3.04 -63.34
CA GLU A 453 8.24 2.93 -64.79
C GLU A 453 6.98 2.38 -65.46
#